data_AF-X0YMS4-F1
#
_entry.id   AF-X0YMS4-F1
#
_cell.length_a   1.000
_cell.length_b   1.000
_cell.length_c   1.000
_cell.angle_alpha   90.00
_cell.angle_beta   90.00
_cell.angle_gamma   90.00
#
_symmetry.space_group_name_H-M   'P 1'
#
loop_
_entity.id
_entity.type
_entity.pdbx_description
1 polymer ?
#
loop_
_entity_poly.entity_id
_entity_poly.type
_entity_poly.pdbx_seq_one_letter_code
_entity_poly.pdbx_strand_id
1 'polypeptide(L)'
;NNPGERNASYVNWTMVVHWGPLQIFEKMVGNGTIERIAPETSEEIRSGLYFFGFGRIHIEISAEPENMPGVIKHFHAFKIGPLIFGAQ
;
A
#
# COMPACT_ATOMS: atom_id res chain seq x y z
N ASN A 1 -10.24 1.08 3.86
CA ASN A 1 -11.67 1.37 3.99
C ASN A 1 -12.44 0.39 3.12
N ASN A 2 -13.41 -0.33 3.68
CA ASN A 2 -14.38 -1.11 2.92
C ASN A 2 -15.68 -0.27 2.79
N PRO A 3 -15.88 0.45 1.67
CA PRO A 3 -17.08 1.26 1.45
C PRO A 3 -18.29 0.43 0.96
N GLY A 4 -18.16 -0.90 0.94
CA GLY A 4 -19.22 -1.80 0.48
C GLY A 4 -20.17 -2.19 1.61
N GLU A 5 -21.40 -2.56 1.25
CA GLU A 5 -22.44 -3.02 2.18
C GLU A 5 -22.23 -4.45 2.69
N ARG A 6 -21.16 -5.14 2.26
CA ARG A 6 -20.83 -6.52 2.63
C ARG A 6 -19.39 -6.67 3.10
N ASN A 7 -19.11 -7.72 3.87
CA ASN A 7 -17.76 -8.03 4.34
C ASN A 7 -16.81 -8.22 3.16
N ALA A 8 -15.61 -7.66 3.23
CA ALA A 8 -14.48 -8.05 2.40
C ALA A 8 -13.77 -9.22 3.06
N SER A 9 -13.77 -10.39 2.41
CA SER A 9 -13.19 -11.62 2.96
C SER A 9 -11.84 -11.92 2.33
N TYR A 10 -10.91 -12.41 3.15
CA TYR A 10 -9.56 -12.83 2.74
C TYR A 10 -8.88 -11.78 1.86
N VAL A 11 -8.78 -10.56 2.39
CA VAL A 11 -8.20 -9.42 1.68
C VAL A 11 -6.69 -9.58 1.65
N ASN A 12 -6.16 -10.00 0.51
CA ASN A 12 -4.73 -10.03 0.26
C ASN A 12 -4.27 -8.62 -0.08
N TRP A 13 -3.28 -8.12 0.63
CA TRP A 13 -2.76 -6.78 0.40
C TRP A 13 -1.26 -6.81 0.15
N THR A 14 -0.79 -5.88 -0.68
CA THR A 14 0.64 -5.67 -0.92
C THR A 14 0.96 -4.19 -0.92
N MET A 15 2.21 -3.87 -0.58
CA MET A 15 2.75 -2.53 -0.65
C MET A 15 4.10 -2.60 -1.38
N VAL A 16 4.19 -1.93 -2.52
CA VAL A 16 5.37 -1.87 -3.37
C VAL A 16 5.87 -0.43 -3.43
N VAL A 17 7.17 -0.23 -3.30
CA VAL A 17 7.81 1.07 -3.46
C VAL A 17 8.64 1.04 -4.73
N HIS A 18 8.37 1.96 -5.63
CA HIS A 18 9.15 2.25 -6.82
C HIS A 18 10.04 3.49 -6.58
N TRP A 19 11.25 3.49 -7.14
CA TRP A 19 12.18 4.62 -7.03
C TRP A 19 13.15 4.73 -8.22
N GLY A 20 13.91 5.82 -8.21
CA GLY A 20 14.89 6.17 -9.24
C GLY A 20 14.32 7.11 -10.33
N PRO A 21 15.17 7.58 -11.26
CA PRO A 21 14.80 8.59 -12.25
C PRO A 21 13.62 8.19 -13.13
N LEU A 22 13.45 6.89 -13.38
CA LEU A 22 12.37 6.32 -14.19
C LEU A 22 11.40 5.43 -13.39
N GLN A 23 11.50 5.40 -12.05
CA GLN A 23 10.70 4.51 -11.19
C GLN A 23 10.82 3.01 -11.56
N ILE A 24 11.96 2.61 -12.15
CA ILE A 24 12.20 1.22 -12.61
C ILE A 24 12.65 0.28 -11.49
N PHE A 25 13.15 0.83 -10.39
CA PHE A 25 13.53 0.01 -9.24
C PHE A 25 12.32 -0.16 -8.36
N GLU A 26 12.04 -1.39 -7.95
CA GLU A 26 10.90 -1.70 -7.10
C GLU A 26 11.28 -2.64 -5.95
N LYS A 27 10.51 -2.54 -4.86
CA LYS A 27 10.66 -3.39 -3.69
C LYS A 27 9.33 -3.53 -2.98
N MET A 28 8.92 -4.76 -2.74
CA MET A 28 7.82 -5.05 -1.82
C MET A 28 8.26 -4.74 -0.38
N VAL A 29 7.54 -3.86 0.31
CA VAL A 29 7.84 -3.41 1.69
C VAL A 29 6.84 -3.93 2.72
N GLY A 30 5.75 -4.54 2.26
CA GLY A 30 4.78 -5.21 3.10
C GLY A 30 3.82 -6.03 2.26
N ASN A 31 3.35 -7.13 2.85
CA ASN A 31 2.23 -7.89 2.34
C ASN A 31 1.53 -8.57 3.52
N GLY A 32 0.34 -9.09 3.25
CA GLY A 32 -0.36 -9.93 4.21
C GLY A 32 -1.78 -10.22 3.75
N THR A 33 -2.51 -10.87 4.65
CA THR A 33 -3.92 -11.21 4.46
C THR A 33 -4.70 -10.73 5.67
N ILE A 34 -5.83 -10.07 5.43
CA ILE A 34 -6.81 -9.73 6.45
C ILE A 34 -8.02 -10.63 6.22
N GLU A 35 -8.35 -11.47 7.19
CA GLU A 35 -9.44 -12.44 7.05
C GLU A 35 -10.78 -11.78 6.73
N ARG A 36 -11.05 -10.63 7.37
CA ARG A 36 -12.31 -9.91 7.21
C ARG A 36 -12.18 -8.43 7.48
N ILE A 37 -12.75 -7.61 6.59
CA ILE A 37 -13.03 -6.19 6.82
C ILE A 37 -14.54 -5.99 6.78
N ALA A 38 -15.14 -5.52 7.87
CA ALA A 38 -16.59 -5.29 7.95
C ALA A 38 -17.03 -4.12 7.04
N PRO A 39 -18.32 -4.01 6.70
CA PRO A 39 -18.88 -2.87 5.97
C PRO A 39 -18.61 -1.57 6.70
N GLU A 40 -18.28 -0.51 5.95
CA GLU A 40 -18.03 0.85 6.47
C GLU A 40 -16.93 0.94 7.54
N THR A 41 -16.05 -0.07 7.61
CA THR A 41 -14.89 -0.05 8.50
C THR A 41 -13.57 0.02 7.74
N SER A 42 -12.52 0.35 8.49
CA SER A 42 -11.16 0.40 7.98
C SER A 42 -10.25 -0.46 8.85
N GLU A 43 -9.34 -1.15 8.19
CA GLU A 43 -8.22 -1.84 8.83
C GLU A 43 -6.93 -1.08 8.52
N GLU A 44 -6.01 -1.11 9.48
CA GLU A 44 -4.69 -0.51 9.34
C GLU A 44 -3.68 -1.57 8.90
N ILE A 45 -2.93 -1.27 7.83
CA ILE A 45 -1.79 -2.08 7.41
C ILE A 45 -0.51 -1.29 7.63
N ARG A 46 0.58 -1.99 8.00
CA ARG A 46 1.89 -1.39 8.23
C ARG A 46 2.94 -2.12 7.40
N SER A 47 3.83 -1.37 6.77
CA SER A 47 5.05 -1.95 6.18
C SER A 47 5.99 -2.37 7.30
N GLY A 48 6.36 -3.64 7.36
CA GLY A 48 7.35 -4.15 8.31
C GLY A 48 8.81 -3.83 7.92
N LEU A 49 9.03 -3.33 6.71
CA LEU A 49 10.38 -3.10 6.17
C LEU A 49 10.70 -1.61 6.07
N TYR A 50 11.87 -1.24 6.59
CA TYR A 50 12.46 0.06 6.35
C TYR A 50 12.99 0.14 4.92
N PHE A 51 12.52 1.15 4.18
CA PHE A 51 13.05 1.50 2.87
C PHE A 51 14.05 2.66 3.01
N PHE A 52 15.28 2.48 2.51
CA PHE A 52 16.29 3.53 2.37
C PHE A 52 16.41 3.93 0.90
N GLY A 53 16.23 5.22 0.62
CA GLY A 53 16.32 5.76 -0.74
C GLY A 53 16.43 7.26 -0.73
N PHE A 54 16.93 7.83 -1.83
CA PHE A 54 16.98 9.26 -2.07
C PHE A 54 16.22 9.59 -3.35
N GLY A 55 15.42 10.65 -3.33
CA GLY A 55 14.67 11.14 -4.47
C GLY A 55 13.17 10.83 -4.41
N ARG A 56 12.51 10.95 -5.57
CA ARG A 56 11.08 10.68 -5.72
C ARG A 56 10.81 9.18 -5.61
N ILE A 57 9.83 8.82 -4.79
CA ILE A 57 9.30 7.48 -4.66
C ILE A 57 7.83 7.45 -5.06
N HIS A 58 7.40 6.30 -5.54
CA HIS A 58 6.00 5.99 -5.82
C HIS A 58 5.65 4.73 -5.02
N ILE A 59 4.65 4.83 -4.15
CA ILE A 59 4.19 3.72 -3.34
C ILE A 59 2.88 3.25 -3.95
N GLU A 60 2.80 1.99 -4.29
CA GLU A 60 1.59 1.30 -4.72
C GLU A 60 1.11 0.40 -3.59
N ILE A 61 -0.16 0.53 -3.23
CA ILE A 61 -0.84 -0.35 -2.28
C ILE A 61 -1.98 -1.03 -3.02
N SER A 62 -1.93 -2.36 -3.12
CA SER A 62 -3.04 -3.17 -3.61
C SER A 62 -3.74 -3.88 -2.46
N ALA A 63 -5.06 -3.99 -2.54
CA ALA A 63 -5.87 -4.82 -1.65
C ALA A 63 -6.92 -5.55 -2.49
N GLU A 64 -6.88 -6.88 -2.45
CA GLU A 64 -7.66 -7.79 -3.28
C GLU A 64 -8.45 -8.75 -2.38
N PRO A 65 -9.72 -8.44 -2.09
CA PRO A 65 -10.65 -9.37 -1.46
C PRO A 65 -11.09 -10.49 -2.42
N GLU A 66 -11.38 -11.68 -1.89
CA GLU A 66 -11.85 -12.80 -2.73
C GLU A 66 -13.28 -12.62 -3.25
N ASN A 67 -14.09 -11.79 -2.58
CA ASN A 67 -15.54 -11.72 -2.78
C ASN A 67 -16.04 -10.36 -3.30
N MET A 68 -15.14 -9.44 -3.66
CA MET A 68 -15.47 -8.13 -4.22
C MET A 68 -14.28 -7.56 -5.02
N PRO A 69 -14.48 -6.54 -5.86
CA PRO A 69 -13.39 -5.90 -6.59
C PRO A 69 -12.30 -5.38 -5.65
N GLY A 70 -11.04 -5.59 -6.04
CA GLY A 70 -9.90 -5.02 -5.35
C GLY A 70 -9.76 -3.51 -5.58
N VAL A 71 -8.85 -2.91 -4.82
CA VAL A 71 -8.50 -1.49 -4.93
C VAL A 71 -7.00 -1.34 -5.00
N ILE A 72 -6.55 -0.40 -5.83
CA ILE A 72 -5.16 0.03 -5.90
C ILE A 72 -5.11 1.51 -5.56
N LYS A 73 -4.14 1.88 -4.72
CA LYS A 73 -3.85 3.27 -4.34
C LYS A 73 -2.41 3.58 -4.62
N HIS A 74 -2.17 4.78 -5.12
CA HIS A 74 -0.85 5.27 -5.42
C HIS A 74 -0.55 6.51 -4.57
N PHE A 75 0.65 6.56 -4.02
CA PHE A 75 1.16 7.70 -3.28
C PHE A 75 2.50 8.11 -3.87
N HIS A 76 2.73 9.42 -3.99
CA HIS A 76 4.03 9.95 -4.37
C HIS A 76 4.63 10.69 -3.20
N ALA A 77 5.90 10.44 -2.94
CA ALA A 77 6.64 11.13 -1.89
C ALA A 77 8.07 11.44 -2.33
N PHE A 78 8.72 12.34 -1.61
CA PHE A 78 10.14 12.59 -1.75
C PHE A 78 10.88 12.10 -0.50
N LYS A 79 11.93 11.32 -0.70
CA LYS A 79 12.72 10.75 0.39
C LYS A 79 14.13 11.35 0.41
N ILE A 80 14.61 11.71 1.60
CA ILE A 80 15.98 12.19 1.85
C ILE A 80 16.55 11.36 3.01
N GLY A 81 17.32 10.31 2.70
CA GLY A 81 17.87 9.42 3.72
C GLY A 81 16.77 8.66 4.47
N PRO A 82 16.69 8.69 5.82
CA PRO A 82 15.59 8.07 6.56
C PRO A 82 14.29 8.89 6.54
N LEU A 83 14.34 10.18 6.22
CA LEU A 83 13.20 11.11 6.29
C LEU A 83 12.33 11.04 5.02
N ILE A 84 11.00 11.03 5.19
CA ILE A 84 10.01 11.01 4.10
C ILE A 84 9.17 12.29 4.18
N PHE A 85 9.04 13.01 3.06
CA PHE A 85 8.13 14.14 2.89
C PHE A 85 7.03 13.74 1.91
N GLY A 86 5.80 13.63 2.40
CA GLY A 86 4.62 13.31 1.59
C GLY A 86 4.07 14.54 0.88
N ALA A 87 3.67 14.40 -0.38
CA ALA A 87 2.70 15.29 -1.01
C ALA A 87 1.33 14.62 -0.84
N GLN A 88 0.38 15.31 -0.20
CA GLN A 88 -1.01 14.87 -0.10
C GLN A 88 -1.71 15.03 -1.45
#